data_AF-A0AAV8Z4B9-F1
#
_entry.id   AF-A0AAV8Z4B9-F1
#
_cell.length_a   1.000
_cell.length_b   1.000
_cell.length_c   1.000
_cell.angle_alpha   90.00
_cell.angle_beta   90.00
_cell.angle_gamma   90.00
#
_symmetry.space_group_name_H-M   'P 1'
#
loop_
_entity.id
_entity.type
_entity.pdbx_description
1 polymer ?
#
loop_
_entity_poly.entity_id
_entity_poly.type
_entity_poly.pdbx_seq_one_letter_code
_entity_poly.pdbx_strand_id
1 'polypeptide(L)'
;MLKEVYGNECLSRTHVFEWFKRFKEGRETTEDDPRPGRPSESRKNVFARSCVNRSIVCAKMVPKLFTPEQKRSRDQECERSREHFFALIF
;
A
#
# COMPACT_ATOMS: atom_id res chain seq x y z
N MET A 1 -15.56 16.95 -24.30
CA MET A 1 -14.83 15.91 -25.07
C MET A 1 -14.39 14.69 -24.25
N LEU A 2 -13.31 14.69 -23.44
CA LEU A 2 -12.86 13.42 -22.81
C LEU A 2 -13.90 12.78 -21.88
N LYS A 3 -14.62 13.58 -21.08
CA LYS A 3 -15.74 13.10 -20.27
C LYS A 3 -16.98 12.70 -21.07
N GLU A 4 -17.15 13.24 -22.27
CA GLU A 4 -18.28 12.86 -23.14
C GLU A 4 -18.05 11.47 -23.75
N VAL A 5 -16.78 11.11 -24.00
CA VAL A 5 -16.41 9.82 -24.61
C VAL A 5 -16.20 8.73 -23.54
N TYR A 6 -15.52 9.07 -22.43
CA TYR A 6 -15.12 8.10 -21.40
C TYR A 6 -15.92 8.21 -20.09
N GLY A 7 -16.85 9.16 -19.99
CA GLY A 7 -17.71 9.32 -18.82
C GLY A 7 -16.93 9.48 -17.51
N ASN A 8 -17.27 8.63 -16.54
CA ASN A 8 -16.65 8.59 -15.21
C ASN A 8 -15.30 7.86 -15.18
N GLU A 9 -14.97 7.09 -16.21
CA GLU A 9 -13.68 6.40 -16.36
C GLU A 9 -12.63 7.30 -17.03
N CYS A 10 -12.98 8.57 -17.28
CA CYS A 10 -12.06 9.56 -17.80
C CYS A 10 -10.89 9.83 -16.84
N LEU A 11 -9.68 9.89 -17.38
CA LEU A 11 -8.49 10.34 -16.66
C LEU A 11 -8.72 11.74 -16.07
N SER A 12 -8.15 11.96 -14.88
CA SER A 12 -8.17 13.28 -14.25
C SER A 12 -7.41 14.30 -15.10
N ARG A 13 -7.76 15.59 -14.97
CA ARG A 13 -7.11 16.68 -15.71
C ARG A 13 -5.59 16.64 -15.53
N THR A 14 -5.11 16.35 -14.32
CA THR A 14 -3.67 16.26 -13.99
C THR A 14 -2.97 15.18 -14.82
N HIS A 15 -3.54 13.98 -14.90
CA HIS A 15 -2.96 12.88 -15.68
C HIS A 15 -2.94 13.19 -17.18
N VAL A 16 -3.99 13.83 -17.71
CA VAL A 16 -4.03 14.24 -19.13
C VAL A 16 -2.90 15.23 -19.45
N PHE A 17 -2.64 16.22 -18.58
CA PHE A 17 -1.53 17.16 -18.78
C PHE A 17 -0.16 16.52 -18.65
N GLU A 18 -0.01 15.57 -17.72
CA GLU A 18 1.23 14.81 -17.56
C GLU A 18 1.56 14.00 -18.82
N TRP A 19 0.59 13.27 -19.35
CA TRP A 19 0.74 12.55 -20.62
C TRP A 19 1.03 13.49 -21.79
N PHE A 20 0.30 14.59 -21.90
CA PHE A 20 0.54 15.59 -22.94
C PHE A 20 1.98 16.15 -22.90
N LYS A 21 2.51 16.42 -21.70
CA LYS A 21 3.89 16.88 -21.52
C LYS A 21 4.89 15.80 -21.96
N ARG A 22 4.69 14.54 -21.55
CA ARG A 22 5.55 13.41 -21.92
C ARG A 22 5.58 13.19 -23.44
N PHE A 23 4.43 13.31 -24.11
CA PHE A 23 4.37 13.25 -25.57
C PHE A 23 5.11 14.41 -26.24
N LYS A 24 4.97 15.64 -25.72
CA LYS A 24 5.77 16.78 -26.20
C LYS A 24 7.28 16.59 -26.02
N GLU A 25 7.69 15.89 -24.97
CA GLU A 25 9.09 15.57 -24.68
C GLU A 25 9.62 14.39 -25.53
N GLY A 26 8.82 13.87 -26.46
CA GLY A 26 9.23 12.83 -27.41
C GLY A 26 9.07 11.40 -26.89
N ARG A 27 8.26 11.16 -25.86
CA ARG A 27 7.94 9.80 -25.42
C ARG A 27 7.07 9.09 -26.47
N GLU A 28 7.59 8.00 -27.04
CA GLU A 28 6.88 7.14 -28.00
C GLU A 28 6.31 5.87 -27.36
N THR A 29 6.74 5.53 -26.13
CA THR A 29 6.33 4.30 -25.45
C THR A 29 5.09 4.50 -24.57
N THR A 30 4.17 3.56 -24.65
CA THR A 30 2.96 3.47 -23.82
C THR A 30 3.18 2.72 -22.51
N GLU A 31 4.32 2.04 -22.35
CA GLU A 31 4.66 1.29 -21.14
C GLU A 31 4.83 2.20 -19.92
N ASP A 32 4.50 1.65 -18.75
CA ASP A 32 4.67 2.34 -17.47
C ASP A 32 6.15 2.58 -17.15
N ASP A 33 6.44 3.72 -16.51
CA ASP A 33 7.78 3.99 -16.01
C ASP A 33 8.15 3.04 -14.85
N PRO A 34 9.45 2.76 -14.66
CA PRO A 34 9.92 2.03 -13.49
C PRO A 34 9.38 2.69 -12.22
N ARG A 35 8.55 1.95 -11.48
CA ARG A 35 8.00 2.46 -10.23
C ARG A 35 9.16 2.67 -9.25
N PRO A 36 9.34 3.87 -8.67
CA PRO A 36 10.40 4.07 -7.68
C PRO A 36 10.17 3.08 -6.54
N GLY A 37 11.10 2.12 -6.43
CA GLY A 37 11.08 1.14 -5.36
C GLY A 37 11.23 1.83 -4.01
N ARG A 38 10.83 1.16 -2.94
CA ARG A 38 11.16 1.61 -1.59
C ARG A 38 12.68 1.62 -1.44
N PRO A 39 13.31 2.75 -1.05
CA PRO A 39 14.75 2.77 -0.78
C PRO A 39 15.07 1.73 0.29
N SER A 40 15.84 0.70 -0.05
CA SER A 40 16.40 -0.24 0.91
C SER A 40 17.66 0.37 1.51
N GLU A 41 17.50 1.37 2.38
CA GLU A 41 18.63 1.90 3.16
C GLU A 41 19.00 0.93 4.27
N SER A 42 19.61 -0.20 3.91
CA SER A 42 20.29 -1.08 4.85
C SER A 42 21.69 -0.53 5.12
N ARG A 43 21.80 0.20 6.24
CA ARG A 43 23.05 0.57 6.94
C ARG A 43 23.94 1.59 6.22
N LYS A 44 23.78 2.86 6.61
CA LYS A 44 24.85 3.71 7.16
C LYS A 44 24.25 4.96 7.82
N ASN A 45 24.50 5.06 9.12
CA ASN A 45 24.54 6.25 9.98
C ASN A 45 23.28 7.11 10.23
N VAL A 46 22.82 6.99 11.48
CA VAL A 46 22.55 8.05 12.49
C VAL A 46 22.23 9.46 11.92
N PHE A 47 21.03 9.97 12.26
CA PHE A 47 20.43 11.27 11.92
C PHE A 47 19.47 11.35 10.71
N ALA A 48 18.46 10.48 10.67
CA ALA A 48 17.18 10.82 10.03
C ALA A 48 16.12 11.09 11.11
N ARG A 49 16.23 12.27 11.74
CA ARG A 49 15.12 12.89 12.46
C ARG A 49 14.05 13.23 11.44
N SER A 50 12.98 12.44 11.38
CA SER A 50 11.66 12.92 10.97
C SER A 50 10.65 11.81 11.21
N CYS A 51 9.74 12.04 12.14
CA CYS A 51 8.42 11.45 12.27
C CYS A 51 7.97 10.53 11.11
N VAL A 52 8.24 9.21 11.19
CA VAL A 52 7.63 8.24 10.26
C VAL A 52 6.54 7.46 10.99
N ASN A 53 5.32 7.96 10.84
CA ASN A 53 4.03 7.26 10.94
C ASN A 53 3.71 6.52 12.25
N ARG A 54 2.59 6.93 12.88
CA ARG A 54 1.92 6.20 13.98
C ARG A 54 1.75 4.69 13.71
N SER A 55 1.67 4.28 12.44
CA SER A 55 1.53 2.87 12.01
C SER A 55 2.81 2.02 12.09
N ILE A 56 4.02 2.61 12.10
CA ILE A 56 5.26 1.82 12.19
C ILE A 56 5.52 1.35 13.63
N VAL A 57 5.03 2.10 14.63
CA VAL A 57 5.16 1.72 16.04
C VAL A 57 4.45 0.39 16.30
N CYS A 58 3.30 0.17 15.68
CA CYS A 58 2.53 -1.07 15.82
C CYS A 58 3.28 -2.30 15.28
N ALA A 59 3.98 -2.18 14.15
CA ALA A 59 4.76 -3.29 13.58
C ALA A 59 6.01 -3.64 14.41
N LYS A 60 6.54 -2.69 15.18
CA LYS A 60 7.75 -2.86 16.00
C LYS A 60 7.47 -3.42 17.40
N MET A 61 6.20 -3.37 17.84
CA MET A 61 5.76 -3.96 19.11
C MET A 61 5.25 -5.40 18.97
N VAL A 62 5.35 -6.02 17.78
CA VAL A 62 5.03 -7.44 17.61
C VAL A 62 6.16 -8.27 18.25
N PRO A 63 5.91 -8.98 19.37
CA PRO A 63 6.88 -9.88 19.96
C PRO A 63 7.32 -10.90 18.92
N LYS A 64 8.63 -10.94 18.62
CA LYS A 64 9.19 -11.87 17.62
C LYS A 64 9.06 -13.34 18.05
N LEU A 65 8.83 -13.57 19.34
CA LEU A 65 8.62 -14.88 19.95
C LEU A 65 7.44 -14.77 20.90
N PHE A 66 6.27 -15.19 20.45
CA PHE A 66 5.11 -15.39 21.32
C PHE A 66 5.27 -16.71 22.08
N THR A 67 4.87 -16.73 23.36
CA THR A 67 4.79 -17.99 24.10
C THR A 67 3.75 -18.92 23.47
N PRO A 68 3.84 -20.26 23.67
CA PRO A 68 2.83 -21.19 23.17
C PRO A 68 1.40 -20.82 23.57
N GLU A 69 1.20 -20.27 24.77
CA GLU A 69 -0.09 -19.80 25.30
C GLU A 69 -0.63 -18.63 24.47
N GLN A 70 0.22 -17.66 24.15
CA GLN A 70 -0.15 -16.49 23.36
C GLN A 70 -0.52 -16.87 21.92
N LYS A 71 0.13 -17.89 21.35
CA LYS A 71 -0.23 -18.43 20.02
C LYS A 71 -1.60 -19.10 20.06
N ARG A 72 -1.86 -19.96 21.05
CA ARG A 72 -3.17 -20.61 21.24
C ARG A 72 -4.31 -19.62 21.41
N SER A 73 -4.09 -18.55 22.18
CA SER A 73 -5.08 -17.49 22.35
C SER A 73 -5.42 -16.80 21.03
N ARG A 74 -4.41 -16.52 20.20
CA ARG A 74 -4.60 -15.93 18.87
C ARG A 74 -5.33 -16.86 17.90
N ASP A 75 -5.00 -18.15 17.93
CA ASP A 75 -5.66 -19.15 17.08
C ASP A 75 -7.13 -19.30 17.46
N GLN A 76 -7.45 -19.34 18.76
CA GLN A 76 -8.83 -19.43 19.26
C GLN A 76 -9.66 -18.19 18.91
N GLU A 77 -9.06 -17.00 18.91
CA GLU A 77 -9.74 -15.75 18.55
C GLU A 77 -9.97 -15.62 17.04
N CYS A 78 -9.01 -16.08 16.23
CA CYS A 78 -9.20 -16.23 14.78
C CYS A 78 -10.30 -17.26 14.45
N GLU A 79 -10.32 -18.40 15.14
CA GLU A 79 -11.32 -19.43 14.94
C GLU A 79 -12.72 -18.94 15.34
N ARG A 80 -12.87 -18.28 16.49
CA ARG A 80 -14.14 -17.63 16.87
C ARG A 80 -14.60 -16.58 15.87
N SER A 81 -13.67 -15.77 15.38
CA SER A 81 -13.98 -14.73 14.38
C SER A 81 -14.40 -15.35 13.05
N ARG A 82 -13.77 -16.47 12.67
CA ARG A 82 -14.14 -17.29 11.51
C ARG A 82 -15.54 -17.87 11.69
N GLU A 83 -15.82 -18.55 12.79
CA GLU A 83 -17.14 -19.13 13.09
C GLU A 83 -18.24 -18.06 13.11
N HIS A 84 -17.98 -16.90 13.71
CA HIS A 84 -18.94 -15.79 13.72
C HIS A 84 -19.20 -15.23 12.31
N PHE A 85 -18.17 -15.10 11.47
CA PHE A 85 -18.34 -14.70 10.09
C PHE A 85 -19.12 -15.74 9.28
N PHE A 86 -18.86 -17.03 9.48
CA PHE A 86 -19.62 -18.11 8.85
C PHE A 86 -21.08 -18.14 9.33
N ALA A 87 -21.35 -17.89 10.61
CA ALA A 87 -22.70 -17.81 11.19
C ALA A 87 -23.50 -16.56 10.77
N LEU A 88 -22.86 -15.55 10.17
CA LEU A 88 -23.53 -14.38 9.59
C LEU A 88 -23.81 -14.54 8.09
N ILE A 89 -23.16 -15.50 7.44
CA ILE A 89 -23.27 -15.78 6.01
C ILE A 89 -24.32 -16.88 5.72
N PHE A 90 -24.61 -17.73 6.71
CA PHE A 90 -25.67 -18.75 6.69
C PHE A 90 -26.78 -18.41 7.67
#